data_AF-A0A4S8JF52-F1
#
_entry.id   AF-A0A4S8JF52-F1
#
_cell.length_a   1.000
_cell.length_b   1.000
_cell.length_c   1.000
_cell.angle_alpha   90.00
_cell.angle_beta   90.00
_cell.angle_gamma   90.00
#
_symmetry.space_group_name_H-M   'P 1'
#
loop_
_entity.id
_entity.type
_entity.pdbx_description
1 polymer ?
#
loop_
_entity_poly.entity_id
_entity_poly.type
_entity_poly.pdbx_seq_one_letter_code
_entity_poly.pdbx_strand_id
1 'polypeptide(L)'
;MDFSGFIALVLLFGLLNSVRVARSKLHDAVGFLERAKEPEFFDWMVGVRRRINENPELGYEEFSTSELIRKELDYVGIRYRIRSPSPG
;
A
#
# COMPACT_ATOMS: atom_id res chain seq x y z
N MET A 1 26.31 -28.39 -31.23
CA MET A 1 25.47 -27.22 -30.93
C MET A 1 26.20 -26.01 -31.47
N ASP A 2 25.59 -25.26 -32.38
CA ASP A 2 26.17 -24.03 -32.90
C ASP A 2 25.94 -22.87 -31.91
N PHE A 3 26.76 -21.83 -32.01
CA PHE A 3 26.71 -20.67 -31.12
C PHE A 3 25.35 -19.94 -31.18
N SER A 4 24.71 -19.97 -32.35
CA SER A 4 23.36 -19.47 -32.62
C SER A 4 22.28 -20.12 -31.76
N GLY A 5 22.30 -21.46 -31.62
CA GLY A 5 21.34 -22.17 -30.77
C GLY A 5 21.46 -21.81 -29.29
N PHE A 6 22.68 -21.56 -28.82
CA PHE A 6 22.93 -21.15 -27.44
C PHE A 6 22.38 -19.74 -27.15
N ILE A 7 22.59 -18.78 -28.06
CA ILE A 7 22.05 -17.42 -27.94
C ILE A 7 20.51 -17.45 -27.93
N ALA A 8 19.89 -18.24 -28.82
CA ALA A 8 18.44 -18.38 -28.85
C ALA A 8 17.87 -18.93 -27.52
N LEU A 9 18.55 -19.90 -26.90
CA LEU A 9 18.15 -20.46 -25.60
C LEU A 9 18.26 -19.44 -24.46
N VAL A 10 19.34 -18.65 -24.43
CA VAL A 10 19.53 -17.59 -23.42
C VAL A 10 18.47 -16.49 -23.56
N LEU A 11 18.16 -16.07 -24.78
CA LEU A 11 17.10 -15.08 -25.03
C LEU A 11 15.72 -15.61 -24.63
N LEU A 12 15.41 -16.86 -24.99
CA LEU A 12 14.16 -17.51 -24.60
C LEU A 12 14.04 -17.62 -23.08
N PHE A 13 15.11 -18.03 -22.40
CA PHE A 13 15.15 -18.10 -20.94
C PHE A 13 14.96 -16.72 -20.31
N GLY A 14 15.63 -15.68 -20.82
CA GLY A 14 15.45 -14.30 -20.36
C GLY A 14 14.01 -13.81 -20.53
N LEU A 15 13.38 -14.12 -21.67
CA LEU A 15 11.98 -13.79 -21.94
C LEU A 15 11.03 -14.51 -20.97
N LEU A 16 11.22 -15.81 -20.76
CA LEU A 16 10.42 -16.61 -19.83
C LEU A 16 10.54 -16.10 -18.38
N ASN A 17 11.75 -15.74 -17.94
CA ASN A 17 11.95 -15.14 -16.62
C ASN A 17 11.25 -13.78 -16.50
N SER A 18 11.32 -12.95 -17.54
CA SER A 18 10.65 -11.64 -17.57
C SER A 18 9.13 -11.78 -17.44
N VAL A 19 8.54 -12.74 -18.17
CA VAL A 19 7.10 -13.07 -18.08
C VAL A 19 6.73 -13.57 -16.69
N ARG A 20 7.55 -14.45 -16.08
CA ARG A 20 7.33 -14.96 -14.73
C ARG A 20 7.31 -13.83 -13.68
N VAL A 21 8.29 -12.93 -13.75
CA VAL A 21 8.38 -11.79 -12.82
C VAL A 21 7.18 -10.87 -13.00
N ALA A 22 6.81 -10.52 -14.23
CA ALA A 22 5.64 -9.69 -14.50
C ALA A 22 4.34 -10.33 -13.95
N ARG A 23 4.16 -11.64 -14.14
CA ARG A 23 3.01 -12.38 -13.62
C ARG A 23 2.95 -12.38 -12.09
N SER A 24 4.09 -12.57 -11.41
CA SER A 24 4.14 -12.53 -9.94
C SER A 24 3.72 -11.16 -9.40
N LYS A 25 4.23 -10.07 -9.97
CA LYS A 25 3.84 -8.71 -9.58
C LYS A 25 2.34 -8.45 -9.77
N LEU A 26 1.78 -8.91 -10.89
CA LEU A 26 0.35 -8.79 -11.15
C LEU A 26 -0.47 -9.58 -10.11
N HIS A 27 -0.07 -10.81 -9.83
CA HIS A 27 -0.73 -11.64 -8.82
C HIS A 27 -0.68 -10.97 -7.43
N ASP A 28 0.45 -10.42 -7.04
CA ASP A 28 0.60 -9.74 -5.74
C ASP A 28 -0.27 -8.47 -5.67
N ALA A 29 -0.33 -7.69 -6.75
CA ALA A 29 -1.17 -6.50 -6.83
C ALA A 29 -2.67 -6.85 -6.76
N VAL A 30 -3.10 -7.88 -7.49
CA VAL A 30 -4.49 -8.38 -7.43
C VAL A 30 -4.79 -8.92 -6.03
N GLY A 31 -3.90 -9.73 -5.45
CA GLY A 31 -4.06 -10.25 -4.10
C GLY A 31 -4.14 -9.16 -3.03
N PHE A 32 -3.39 -8.06 -3.19
CA PHE A 32 -3.51 -6.90 -2.30
C PHE A 32 -4.85 -6.17 -2.46
N LEU A 33 -5.31 -5.97 -3.69
CA LEU A 33 -6.61 -5.35 -3.97
C LEU A 33 -7.78 -6.18 -3.43
N GLU A 34 -7.74 -7.50 -3.57
CA GLU A 34 -8.78 -8.39 -3.04
C GLU A 34 -8.83 -8.32 -1.51
N ARG A 35 -7.68 -8.37 -0.83
CA ARG A 35 -7.63 -8.16 0.63
C ARG A 35 -8.13 -6.78 1.06
N ALA A 36 -7.82 -5.73 0.30
CA ALA A 36 -8.30 -4.38 0.60
C ALA A 36 -9.83 -4.23 0.43
N LYS A 37 -10.47 -5.12 -0.34
CA LYS A 37 -11.92 -5.17 -0.53
C LYS A 37 -12.63 -6.10 0.46
N GLU A 38 -11.90 -6.82 1.31
CA GLU A 38 -12.52 -7.64 2.35
C GLU A 38 -13.45 -6.77 3.22
N PRO A 39 -14.69 -7.20 3.50
CA PRO A 39 -15.71 -6.33 4.08
C PRO A 39 -15.26 -5.63 5.36
N GLU A 40 -14.61 -6.35 6.26
CA GLU A 40 -14.11 -5.80 7.53
C GLU A 40 -13.12 -4.65 7.31
N PHE A 41 -12.13 -4.84 6.45
CA PHE A 41 -11.12 -3.82 6.16
C PHE A 41 -11.72 -2.65 5.38
N PHE A 42 -12.59 -2.93 4.41
CA PHE A 42 -13.27 -1.90 3.62
C PHE A 42 -14.19 -1.04 4.49
N ASP A 43 -15.00 -1.65 5.36
CA ASP A 43 -15.90 -0.95 6.27
C ASP A 43 -15.13 -0.12 7.30
N TRP A 44 -14.00 -0.64 7.80
CA TRP A 44 -13.09 0.13 8.65
C TRP A 44 -12.56 1.38 7.93
N MET A 45 -12.03 1.25 6.70
CA MET A 45 -11.57 2.40 5.90
C MET A 45 -12.67 3.43 5.66
N VAL A 46 -13.88 2.98 5.30
CA VAL A 46 -15.05 3.86 5.12
C VAL A 46 -15.40 4.55 6.43
N GLY A 47 -15.35 3.85 7.56
CA GLY A 47 -15.58 4.40 8.89
C GLY A 47 -14.57 5.50 9.26
N VAL A 48 -13.28 5.27 9.03
CA VAL A 48 -12.23 6.28 9.23
C VAL A 48 -12.50 7.51 8.36
N ARG A 49 -12.80 7.32 7.06
CA ARG A 49 -13.14 8.41 6.14
C ARG A 49 -14.36 9.21 6.63
N ARG A 50 -15.41 8.55 7.11
CA ARG A 50 -16.61 9.22 7.65
C ARG A 50 -16.26 10.10 8.84
N ARG A 51 -15.52 9.59 9.83
CA ARG A 51 -15.09 10.36 11.00
C ARG A 51 -14.27 11.60 10.64
N ILE A 52 -13.36 11.49 9.66
CA ILE A 52 -12.59 12.65 9.16
C ILE A 52 -13.51 13.68 8.49
N ASN A 53 -14.52 13.24 7.73
CA ASN A 53 -15.45 14.14 7.03
C ASN A 53 -16.55 14.72 7.93
N GLU A 54 -16.77 14.16 9.13
CA GLU A 54 -17.71 14.69 10.12
C GLU A 54 -17.23 16.01 10.73
N ASN A 55 -15.91 16.21 10.85
CA ASN A 55 -15.29 17.44 11.34
C ASN A 55 -14.05 17.80 10.50
N PRO A 56 -14.21 18.42 9.30
CA PRO A 56 -13.08 18.79 8.47
C PRO A 56 -12.25 19.90 9.14
N GLU A 57 -10.95 19.66 9.29
CA GLU A 57 -9.98 20.61 9.85
C GLU A 57 -9.17 21.30 8.75
N LEU A 58 -8.68 22.52 9.02
CA LEU A 58 -7.80 23.26 8.11
C LEU A 58 -6.35 22.77 8.21
N GLY A 59 -5.54 23.16 7.23
CA GLY A 59 -4.11 22.94 7.25
C GLY A 59 -3.47 23.49 8.53
N TYR A 60 -2.68 22.66 9.23
CA TYR A 60 -2.02 22.94 10.51
C TYR A 60 -2.94 23.00 11.75
N GLU A 61 -4.23 22.76 11.58
CA GLU A 61 -5.23 22.72 12.66
C GLU A 61 -5.83 21.31 12.83
N GLU A 62 -5.18 20.28 12.27
CA GLU A 62 -5.68 18.90 12.23
C GLU A 62 -5.50 18.15 13.57
N PHE A 63 -5.88 18.77 14.69
CA PHE A 63 -5.70 18.21 16.02
C PHE A 63 -6.47 16.90 16.18
N SER A 64 -7.76 16.92 15.85
CA SER A 64 -8.67 15.78 15.99
C SER A 64 -8.34 14.66 14.99
N THR A 65 -8.01 15.05 13.76
CA THR A 65 -7.60 14.12 12.70
C THR A 65 -6.28 13.44 13.07
N SER A 66 -5.32 14.18 13.63
CA SER A 66 -4.06 13.62 14.13
C SER A 66 -4.28 12.66 15.30
N GLU A 67 -5.16 12.98 16.25
CA GLU A 67 -5.55 12.06 17.32
C GLU A 67 -6.18 10.77 16.78
N LEU A 68 -7.10 10.89 15.82
CA LEU A 68 -7.75 9.76 15.17
C LEU A 68 -6.71 8.86 14.48
N ILE A 69 -5.83 9.44 13.65
CA ILE A 69 -4.79 8.69 12.95
C ILE A 69 -3.90 7.93 13.94
N ARG A 70 -3.46 8.56 15.03
CA ARG A 70 -2.65 7.90 16.06
C ARG A 70 -3.37 6.70 16.67
N LYS A 71 -4.65 6.86 17.03
CA LYS A 71 -5.47 5.77 17.58
C LYS A 71 -5.63 4.61 16.59
N GLU A 72 -5.85 4.90 15.31
CA GLU A 72 -5.96 3.86 14.28
C GLU A 72 -4.62 3.14 14.05
N LEU A 73 -3.49 3.87 14.07
CA LEU A 73 -2.15 3.29 13.96
C LEU A 73 -1.81 2.40 15.16
N ASP A 74 -2.17 2.83 16.36
CA ASP A 74 -2.03 2.04 17.58
C ASP A 74 -2.86 0.76 17.52
N TYR A 75 -4.10 0.84 17.02
CA TYR A 75 -4.98 -0.33 16.81
C TYR A 75 -4.37 -1.39 15.88
N VAL A 76 -3.69 -0.96 14.80
CA VAL A 76 -3.03 -1.89 13.86
C VAL A 76 -1.56 -2.18 14.21
N GLY A 77 -1.04 -1.64 15.32
CA GLY A 77 0.32 -1.90 15.81
C GLY A 77 1.44 -1.23 15.00
N ILE A 78 1.15 -0.16 14.27
CA ILE A 78 2.16 0.59 13.49
C ILE A 78 2.79 1.68 14.36
N ARG A 79 4.11 1.59 14.57
CA ARG A 79 4.86 2.62 15.29
C ARG A 79 4.96 3.92 14.48
N TYR A 80 4.76 5.05 15.15
CA TYR A 80 4.90 6.39 14.57
C TYR A 80 5.76 7.30 15.45
N ARG A 81 6.13 8.47 14.92
CA ARG A 81 6.77 9.55 15.67
C ARG A 81 5.88 10.78 15.64
N ILE A 82 5.69 11.41 16.79
CA ILE A 82 5.00 12.70 16.89
C ILE A 82 6.04 13.79 16.63
N ARG A 83 5.77 14.64 15.63
CA ARG A 83 6.50 15.89 15.49
C ARG A 83 5.85 16.89 16.46
N SER A 84 6.60 17.36 17.45
CA SER A 84 6.12 18.48 18.28
C SER A 84 5.75 19.66 17.38
N PRO A 85 4.68 20.41 17.69
CA PRO A 85 4.35 21.60 16.92
C PRO A 85 5.56 22.53 16.88
N SER A 86 5.92 22.98 15.67
CA SER A 86 6.93 24.03 15.52
C SER A 86 6.41 25.27 16.24
N PRO A 87 7.18 25.90 17.14
CA PRO A 87 6.80 27.21 17.62
C PRO A 87 6.80 28.14 16.41
N GLY A 88 5.61 28.66 16.08
CA GLY A 88 5.45 29.78 15.15
C GLY A 88 5.80 31.09 15.81
#